data_AF-A0A7S4GJA5-F1
#
_entry.id   AF-A0A7S4GJA5-F1
#
_cell.length_a   1.000
_cell.length_b   1.000
_cell.length_c   1.000
_cell.angle_alpha   90.00
_cell.angle_beta   90.00
_cell.angle_gamma   90.00
#
_symmetry.space_group_name_H-M   'P 1'
#
loop_
_entity.id
_entity.type
_entity.pdbx_description
1 polymer ?
#
loop_
_entity_poly.entity_id
_entity_poly.type
_entity_poly.pdbx_seq_one_letter_code
_entity_poly.pdbx_strand_id
1 'polypeptide(L)'
;ATSTMGRVILAVRKGKGSIFKSHTKHRKGAVSFRTQDFAERTGYIKGVVKEIIHDPGRGAPLAVVQFRSPYSFKLQKQLFCAAEGMYTGQFIYCGKKAQLTVGNVIPVGELP
;
A
#
# COMPACT_ATOMS: atom_id res chain seq x y z
N ALA A 1 -30.45 -37.37 22.27
CA ALA A 1 -29.85 -36.28 21.48
C ALA A 1 -30.76 -36.03 20.28
N THR A 2 -31.58 -34.98 20.32
CA THR A 2 -32.47 -34.63 19.20
C THR A 2 -31.60 -34.20 18.02
N SER A 3 -31.68 -34.95 16.91
CA SER A 3 -31.07 -34.59 15.64
C SER A 3 -31.83 -33.39 15.06
N THR A 4 -31.45 -32.18 15.44
CA THR A 4 -31.93 -30.96 14.79
C THR A 4 -31.49 -30.99 13.33
N MET A 5 -32.47 -31.07 12.42
CA MET A 5 -32.22 -31.07 10.99
C MET A 5 -31.63 -29.73 10.57
N GLY A 6 -30.44 -29.77 9.96
CA GLY A 6 -29.69 -28.62 9.45
C GLY A 6 -28.40 -28.31 10.24
N ARG A 7 -27.25 -28.33 9.55
CA ARG A 7 -25.96 -27.84 10.09
C ARG A 7 -25.58 -26.52 9.41
N VAL A 8 -24.87 -25.65 10.13
CA VAL A 8 -24.34 -24.40 9.56
C VAL A 8 -23.32 -24.73 8.46
N ILE A 9 -23.62 -24.31 7.24
CA ILE A 9 -22.76 -24.56 6.06
C ILE A 9 -21.42 -23.83 6.18
N LEU A 10 -20.40 -24.34 5.49
CA LEU A 10 -19.03 -23.78 5.50
C LEU A 10 -19.02 -22.27 5.17
N ALA A 11 -19.81 -21.85 4.18
CA ALA A 11 -19.88 -20.44 3.76
C ALA A 11 -20.26 -19.50 4.91
N VAL A 12 -21.27 -19.86 5.71
CA VAL A 12 -21.72 -19.07 6.87
C VAL A 12 -20.67 -19.11 7.99
N ARG A 13 -20.02 -20.26 8.20
CA ARG A 13 -18.99 -20.41 9.23
C ARG A 13 -17.76 -19.51 8.99
N LYS A 14 -17.42 -19.21 7.74
CA LYS A 14 -16.31 -18.30 7.40
C LYS A 14 -16.51 -16.88 7.96
N GLY A 15 -17.75 -16.39 7.98
CA GLY A 15 -18.08 -15.05 8.49
C GLY A 15 -17.87 -14.86 9.99
N LYS A 16 -17.94 -15.94 10.80
CA LYS A 16 -17.76 -15.89 12.25
C LYS A 16 -16.32 -15.51 12.66
N GLY A 17 -15.34 -15.62 11.76
CA GLY A 17 -13.96 -15.22 12.04
C GLY A 17 -13.27 -16.06 13.13
N SER A 18 -13.57 -17.36 13.18
CA SER A 18 -12.83 -18.31 14.04
C SER A 18 -11.53 -18.75 13.35
N ILE A 19 -11.45 -20.00 12.89
CA ILE A 19 -10.28 -20.55 12.17
C ILE A 19 -10.08 -19.95 10.77
N PHE A 20 -11.07 -19.22 10.25
CA PHE A 20 -11.06 -18.64 8.89
C PHE A 20 -10.49 -17.21 8.84
N LYS A 21 -9.84 -16.74 9.91
CA LYS A 21 -9.15 -15.45 9.93
C LYS A 21 -7.92 -15.48 9.02
N SER A 22 -7.55 -14.32 8.50
CA SER A 22 -6.32 -14.18 7.73
C SER A 22 -5.08 -14.36 8.62
N HIS A 23 -4.09 -15.08 8.12
CA HIS A 23 -2.79 -15.20 8.78
C HIS A 23 -1.97 -13.93 8.54
N THR A 24 -1.92 -13.04 9.54
CA THR A 24 -1.31 -11.70 9.39
C THR A 24 0.02 -11.52 10.10
N LYS A 25 0.49 -12.52 10.87
CA LYS A 25 1.70 -12.42 11.72
C LYS A 25 2.95 -11.90 11.00
N HIS A 26 3.16 -12.31 9.74
CA HIS A 26 4.35 -11.94 8.96
C HIS A 26 4.11 -10.83 7.94
N ARG A 27 2.90 -10.26 7.88
CA ARG A 27 2.60 -9.16 6.97
C ARG A 27 3.40 -7.92 7.36
N LYS A 28 3.97 -7.24 6.36
CA LYS A 28 4.87 -6.09 6.54
C LYS A 28 4.13 -4.81 6.89
N GLY A 29 2.87 -4.69 6.50
CA GLY A 29 2.01 -3.57 6.86
C GLY A 29 0.91 -3.34 5.83
N ALA A 30 0.11 -2.31 6.06
CA ALA A 30 -0.87 -1.86 5.09
C ALA A 30 -0.17 -1.16 3.93
N VAL A 31 -0.53 -1.56 2.70
CA VAL A 31 -0.04 -0.94 1.48
C VAL A 31 -1.03 0.15 1.10
N SER A 32 -0.57 1.38 1.08
CA SER A 32 -1.40 2.52 0.68
C SER A 32 -0.54 3.63 0.10
N PHE A 33 -1.16 4.48 -0.70
CA PHE A 33 -0.58 5.78 -1.00
C PHE A 33 -0.42 6.60 0.28
N ARG A 34 0.33 7.70 0.15
CA ARG A 34 0.42 8.70 1.21
C ARG A 34 -0.93 9.36 1.45
N THR A 35 -1.04 10.01 2.61
CA THR A 35 -2.15 10.92 2.88
C THR A 35 -2.11 12.06 1.89
N GLN A 36 -3.23 12.30 1.21
CA GLN A 36 -3.36 13.40 0.26
C GLN A 36 -3.28 14.75 0.99
N ASP A 37 -2.09 15.32 1.03
CA ASP A 37 -1.80 16.59 1.70
C ASP A 37 -1.76 17.77 0.71
N PHE A 38 -1.47 18.97 1.23
CA PHE A 38 -1.38 20.17 0.40
C PHE A 38 -0.30 20.06 -0.68
N ALA A 39 0.81 19.39 -0.37
CA ALA A 39 1.94 19.23 -1.29
C ALA A 39 1.55 18.37 -2.50
N GLU A 40 0.85 17.26 -2.29
CA GLU A 40 0.38 16.40 -3.40
C GLU A 40 -0.74 17.05 -4.21
N ARG A 41 -1.64 17.82 -3.57
CA ARG A 41 -2.75 18.49 -4.28
C ARG A 41 -2.32 19.60 -5.22
N THR A 42 -1.34 20.41 -4.82
CA THR A 42 -0.96 21.64 -5.53
C THR A 42 0.39 21.53 -6.24
N GLY A 43 1.28 20.65 -5.76
CA GLY A 43 2.62 20.49 -6.27
C GLY A 43 2.99 19.02 -6.39
N TYR A 44 4.19 18.68 -5.92
CA TYR A 44 4.65 17.31 -5.78
C TYR A 44 5.51 17.18 -4.53
N ILE A 45 5.62 15.96 -4.00
CA ILE A 45 6.54 15.59 -2.95
C ILE A 45 7.46 14.46 -3.43
N LYS A 46 8.75 14.58 -3.16
CA LYS A 46 9.74 13.55 -3.50
C LYS A 46 9.91 12.55 -2.37
N GLY A 47 9.88 11.27 -2.73
CA GLY A 47 10.27 10.15 -1.88
C GLY A 47 11.43 9.39 -2.51
N VAL A 48 12.20 8.68 -1.71
CA VAL A 48 13.24 7.76 -2.19
C VAL A 48 12.83 6.33 -1.86
N VAL A 49 12.92 5.44 -2.84
CA VAL A 49 12.76 3.99 -2.61
C VAL A 49 13.96 3.52 -1.81
N LYS A 50 13.75 3.11 -0.56
CA LYS A 50 14.81 2.58 0.29
C LYS A 50 15.08 1.11 0.02
N GLU A 51 14.03 0.33 -0.10
CA GLU A 51 14.11 -1.11 -0.28
C GLU A 51 12.84 -1.61 -1.00
N ILE A 52 12.99 -2.70 -1.75
CA ILE A 52 11.88 -3.43 -2.35
C ILE A 52 11.82 -4.78 -1.64
N ILE A 53 10.69 -5.08 -1.00
CA ILE A 53 10.53 -6.20 -0.08
C ILE A 53 9.35 -7.09 -0.48
N HIS A 54 9.41 -8.35 -0.08
CA HIS A 54 8.28 -9.28 -0.20
C HIS A 54 7.36 -9.21 1.03
N ASP A 55 6.05 -9.18 0.79
CA ASP A 55 5.00 -9.25 1.81
C ASP A 55 4.25 -10.61 1.73
N PRO A 56 4.34 -11.47 2.76
CA PRO A 56 3.69 -12.78 2.74
C PRO A 56 2.18 -12.69 2.51
N GLY A 57 1.68 -13.46 1.53
CA GLY A 57 0.28 -13.46 1.11
C GLY A 57 -0.06 -12.42 0.05
N ARG A 58 0.93 -11.68 -0.47
CA ARG A 58 0.81 -10.82 -1.65
C ARG A 58 1.78 -11.30 -2.74
N GLY A 59 1.29 -11.38 -3.98
CA GLY A 59 2.13 -11.72 -5.13
C GLY A 59 3.01 -10.55 -5.61
N ALA A 60 2.52 -9.32 -5.49
CA ALA A 60 3.26 -8.11 -5.85
C ALA A 60 4.27 -7.70 -4.76
N PRO A 61 5.49 -7.27 -5.14
CA PRO A 61 6.46 -6.71 -4.20
C PRO A 61 6.03 -5.34 -3.65
N LEU A 62 6.54 -4.99 -2.48
CA LEU A 62 6.33 -3.69 -1.85
C LEU A 62 7.57 -2.81 -1.98
N ALA A 63 7.36 -1.53 -2.24
CA ALA A 63 8.39 -0.51 -2.15
C ALA A 63 8.28 0.22 -0.81
N VAL A 64 9.34 0.20 -0.01
CA VAL A 64 9.46 1.05 1.17
C VAL A 64 9.99 2.40 0.71
N VAL A 65 9.11 3.39 0.69
CA VAL A 65 9.43 4.73 0.21
C VAL A 65 9.56 5.67 1.40
N GLN A 66 10.66 6.41 1.45
CA GLN A 66 10.92 7.38 2.51
C GLN A 66 10.72 8.80 1.99
N PHE A 67 9.84 9.54 2.66
CA PHE A 67 9.52 10.92 2.37
C PHE A 67 9.98 11.84 3.49
N ARG A 68 10.25 13.10 3.17
CA ARG A 68 10.42 14.15 4.17
C ARG A 68 9.04 14.72 4.52
N SER A 69 8.71 14.78 5.81
CA SER A 69 7.44 15.41 6.24
C SER A 69 7.48 16.92 5.97
N PRO A 70 6.45 17.51 5.34
CA PRO A 70 6.40 18.95 5.09
C PRO A 70 6.19 19.77 6.37
N TYR A 71 5.52 19.20 7.38
CA TYR A 71 5.12 19.91 8.60
C TYR A 71 6.09 19.75 9.79
N SER A 72 7.04 18.82 9.72
CA SER A 72 7.90 18.50 10.87
C SER A 72 9.23 17.92 10.41
N PHE A 73 10.29 18.05 11.22
CA PHE A 73 11.59 17.44 10.95
C PHE A 73 11.56 15.93 11.21
N LYS A 74 10.82 15.19 10.37
CA LYS A 74 10.71 13.72 10.43
C LYS A 74 10.74 13.12 9.03
N LEU A 75 11.18 11.87 8.97
CA LEU A 75 11.15 11.08 7.75
C LEU A 75 10.01 10.07 7.87
N GLN A 76 9.06 10.13 6.95
CA GLN A 76 7.90 9.25 6.91
C GLN A 76 8.22 8.06 6.00
N LYS A 77 8.20 6.86 6.57
CA LYS A 77 8.26 5.61 5.82
C LYS A 77 6.86 5.22 5.40
N GLN A 78 6.67 4.92 4.12
CA GLN A 78 5.39 4.51 3.55
C GLN A 78 5.58 3.25 2.70
N LEU A 79 4.63 2.32 2.78
CA LEU A 79 4.62 1.09 2.00
C LEU A 79 3.76 1.26 0.76
N PHE A 80 4.41 1.28 -0.40
CA PHE A 80 3.78 1.35 -1.70
C PHE A 80 3.75 -0.05 -2.34
N CYS A 81 2.78 -0.27 -3.24
CA CYS A 81 2.90 -1.37 -4.18
C CYS A 81 3.97 -0.97 -5.20
N ALA A 82 4.98 -1.82 -5.39
CA ALA A 82 6.02 -1.49 -6.37
C ALA A 82 5.46 -1.67 -7.79
N ALA A 83 5.66 -0.66 -8.64
CA ALA A 83 5.48 -0.77 -10.07
C ALA A 83 6.67 -1.53 -10.68
N GLU A 84 6.42 -2.22 -11.79
CA GLU A 84 7.48 -2.87 -12.55
C GLU A 84 8.51 -1.83 -13.01
N GLY A 85 9.80 -2.19 -12.96
CA GLY A 85 10.90 -1.29 -13.29
C GLY A 85 11.32 -0.34 -12.16
N MET A 86 10.64 -0.38 -11.00
CA MET A 86 11.12 0.36 -9.83
C MET A 86 12.41 -0.26 -9.26
N TYR A 87 13.33 0.59 -8.79
CA TYR A 87 14.60 0.15 -8.21
C TYR A 87 14.96 0.90 -6.91
N THR A 88 15.83 0.31 -6.10
CA THR A 88 16.30 0.91 -4.86
C THR A 88 17.14 2.16 -5.12
N GLY A 89 16.86 3.25 -4.42
CA GLY A 89 17.48 4.56 -4.64
C GLY A 89 16.73 5.43 -5.64
N GLN A 90 15.74 4.90 -6.36
CA GLN A 90 14.91 5.68 -7.27
C GLN A 90 14.13 6.77 -6.52
N PHE A 91 14.06 7.96 -7.12
CA PHE A 91 13.14 9.01 -6.66
C PHE A 91 11.76 8.81 -7.26
N ILE A 92 10.76 8.84 -6.38
CA ILE A 92 9.34 8.85 -6.73
C ILE A 92 8.79 10.24 -6.42
N TYR A 93 7.97 10.75 -7.33
CA TYR A 93 7.27 12.01 -7.16
C TYR A 93 5.77 11.74 -7.09
N CYS A 94 5.15 12.19 -6.00
CA CYS A 94 3.71 12.12 -5.79
C CYS A 94 3.11 13.51 -5.85
N GLY A 95 2.07 13.73 -6.67
CA GLY A 95 1.28 14.96 -6.67
C GLY A 95 0.91 15.47 -8.05
N LYS A 96 0.07 16.50 -8.11
CA LYS A 96 -0.49 17.07 -9.36
C LYS A 96 0.57 17.54 -10.36
N LYS A 97 1.70 18.08 -9.89
CA LYS A 97 2.78 18.59 -10.74
C LYS A 97 3.92 17.57 -10.96
N ALA A 98 3.74 16.31 -10.56
CA ALA A 98 4.75 15.29 -10.82
C ALA A 98 4.76 14.91 -12.31
N GLN A 99 5.93 14.59 -12.85
CA GLN A 99 6.08 14.17 -14.24
C GLN A 99 5.55 12.75 -14.45
N LEU A 100 5.07 12.46 -15.66
CA LEU A 100 4.64 11.12 -16.06
C LEU A 100 5.87 10.22 -16.24
N THR A 101 6.25 9.50 -15.19
CA THR A 101 7.31 8.50 -15.22
C THR A 101 6.93 7.28 -14.38
N VAL A 102 7.54 6.14 -14.66
CA VAL A 102 7.24 4.88 -13.96
C VAL A 102 7.55 5.02 -12.47
N GLY A 103 6.54 4.71 -11.64
CA GLY A 103 6.60 4.81 -10.18
C GLY A 103 6.03 6.11 -9.60
N ASN A 104 5.89 7.18 -10.40
CA ASN A 104 5.27 8.42 -9.95
C ASN A 104 3.76 8.26 -9.75
N VAL A 105 3.21 9.05 -8.83
CA VAL A 105 1.77 9.06 -8.52
C VAL A 105 1.20 10.40 -8.89
N ILE A 106 0.30 10.40 -9.88
CA ILE A 106 -0.38 11.59 -10.38
C ILE A 106 -1.91 11.38 -10.40
N PRO A 107 -2.69 12.45 -10.30
CA PRO A 107 -4.14 12.37 -10.49
C PRO A 107 -4.49 11.82 -11.88
N VAL A 108 -5.51 10.98 -11.96
CA VAL A 108 -5.90 10.33 -13.23
C VAL A 108 -6.27 11.34 -14.32
N GLY A 109 -6.81 12.51 -13.95
CA GLY A 109 -7.15 13.56 -14.93
C GLY A 109 -5.95 14.28 -15.57
N GLU A 110 -4.73 14.06 -15.07
CA GLU A 110 -3.49 14.59 -15.67
C GLU A 110 -2.79 13.53 -16.55
N LEU A 111 -3.32 12.30 -16.61
CA LEU A 111 -2.83 11.26 -17.52
C LEU A 111 -3.40 11.50 -18.93
N PRO A 112 -2.58 11.34 -20.00
CA PRO A 112 -3.04 11.43 -21.37
C PRO A 112 -3.90 10.24 -21.80
#